data_AF-A0AAU3WWN1-F1
#
_entry.id   AF-A0AAU3WWN1-F1
#
_cell.length_a   1.000
_cell.length_b   1.000
_cell.length_c   1.000
_cell.angle_alpha   90.00
_cell.angle_beta   90.00
_cell.angle_gamma   90.00
#
_symmetry.space_group_name_H-M   'P 1'
#
loop_
_entity.id
_entity.type
_entity.pdbx_description
1 polymer ?
#
loop_
_entity_poly.entity_id
_entity_poly.type
_entity_poly.pdbx_seq_one_letter_code
_entity_poly.pdbx_strand_id
1 'polypeptide(L)'
;MSAPVMSPQPQAPVPPQQEAPADRPKKKRRVFLWFFLAVQALFLVWMIAGANSGGSGDCGTLDAQTCKDAGDVGTAIGLGLVLALWAVVDIILGISYGIYRLCKR
;
A
#
# COMPACT_ATOMS: atom_id res chain seq x y z
N MET A 1 42.43 -74.28 -3.98
CA MET A 1 41.26 -73.43 -3.66
C MET A 1 41.75 -71.99 -3.65
N SER A 2 41.57 -71.27 -4.76
CA SER A 2 42.04 -69.88 -4.90
C SER A 2 40.81 -68.99 -4.94
N ALA A 3 40.65 -68.12 -3.94
CA ALA A 3 39.60 -67.12 -3.93
C ALA A 3 39.90 -66.03 -4.97
N PRO A 4 38.91 -65.52 -5.71
CA PRO A 4 39.12 -64.41 -6.62
C PRO A 4 39.42 -63.13 -5.81
N VAL A 5 40.57 -62.52 -6.10
CA VAL A 5 40.96 -61.20 -5.61
C VAL A 5 39.96 -60.18 -6.16
N MET A 6 39.15 -59.60 -5.27
CA MET A 6 38.27 -58.48 -5.57
C MET A 6 39.15 -57.24 -5.81
N SER A 7 39.31 -56.84 -7.07
CA SER A 7 40.04 -55.62 -7.42
C SER A 7 39.26 -54.38 -6.95
N PRO A 8 39.92 -53.32 -6.45
CA PRO A 8 39.24 -52.07 -6.11
C PRO A 8 38.68 -51.41 -7.38
N GLN A 9 37.37 -51.18 -7.42
CA GLN A 9 36.72 -50.39 -8.47
C GLN A 9 37.27 -48.95 -8.44
N PRO A 10 37.68 -48.37 -9.58
CA PRO A 10 38.02 -46.95 -9.66
C PRO A 10 36.79 -46.11 -9.35
N GLN A 11 36.78 -45.43 -8.20
CA GLN A 11 35.73 -44.45 -7.88
C GLN A 11 35.83 -43.30 -8.88
N ALA A 12 34.81 -43.14 -9.72
CA ALA A 12 34.71 -41.99 -10.62
C ALA A 12 34.71 -40.68 -9.81
N PRO A 13 35.25 -39.57 -10.34
CA PRO A 13 35.19 -38.28 -9.67
C PRO A 13 33.72 -37.89 -9.51
N VAL A 14 33.28 -37.69 -8.27
CA VAL A 14 31.95 -37.15 -7.99
C VAL A 14 31.90 -35.74 -8.59
N PRO A 15 30.95 -35.41 -9.48
CA PRO A 15 30.85 -34.05 -10.00
C PRO A 15 30.62 -33.09 -8.82
N PRO A 16 31.25 -31.89 -8.84
CA PRO A 16 31.02 -30.91 -7.79
C PRO A 16 29.53 -30.62 -7.73
N GLN A 17 28.91 -30.87 -6.57
CA GLN A 17 27.53 -30.44 -6.35
C GLN A 17 27.50 -28.93 -6.50
N GLN A 18 26.98 -28.47 -7.63
CA GLN A 18 26.59 -27.08 -7.81
C GLN A 18 25.52 -26.81 -6.75
N GLU A 19 25.93 -26.17 -5.66
CA GLU A 19 25.03 -25.54 -4.70
C GLU A 19 24.09 -24.65 -5.51
N ALA A 20 22.88 -25.15 -5.77
CA ALA A 20 21.82 -24.34 -6.31
C ALA A 20 21.62 -23.21 -5.28
N PRO A 21 21.82 -21.93 -5.64
CA PRO A 21 21.46 -20.86 -4.74
C PRO A 21 19.93 -20.90 -4.62
N ALA A 22 19.43 -21.49 -3.54
CA ALA A 22 18.02 -21.48 -3.20
C ALA A 22 17.61 -20.03 -2.92
N ASP A 23 17.16 -19.40 -4.00
CA ASP A 23 16.14 -18.37 -4.13
C ASP A 23 16.07 -17.37 -2.97
N ARG A 24 16.78 -16.24 -3.10
CA ARG A 24 16.60 -15.10 -2.19
C ARG A 24 15.19 -14.55 -2.39
N PRO A 25 14.30 -14.58 -1.40
CA PRO A 25 12.96 -14.02 -1.57
C PRO A 25 13.09 -12.53 -1.83
N LYS A 26 12.78 -12.08 -3.05
CA LYS A 26 12.88 -10.69 -3.51
C LYS A 26 11.89 -9.78 -2.76
N LYS A 27 12.16 -9.50 -1.48
CA LYS A 27 11.41 -8.57 -0.63
C LYS A 27 11.91 -7.14 -0.82
N LYS A 28 11.66 -6.53 -1.98
CA LYS A 28 11.90 -5.07 -2.14
C LYS A 28 10.76 -4.29 -2.81
N ARG A 29 9.63 -4.92 -3.12
CA ARG A 29 8.55 -4.25 -3.88
C ARG A 29 7.45 -3.59 -3.05
N ARG A 30 7.52 -3.61 -1.71
CA ARG A 30 6.50 -2.96 -0.86
C ARG A 30 6.67 -1.45 -0.71
N VAL A 31 7.83 -0.90 -1.07
CA VAL A 31 8.18 0.51 -0.85
C VAL A 31 7.29 1.46 -1.66
N PHE A 32 7.00 1.14 -2.92
CA PHE A 32 6.15 2.00 -3.77
C PHE A 32 4.69 2.03 -3.30
N LEU A 33 4.18 0.88 -2.82
CA LEU A 33 2.85 0.82 -2.22
C LEU A 33 2.80 1.58 -0.89
N TRP A 34 3.85 1.49 -0.08
CA TRP A 34 3.96 2.25 1.16
C TRP A 34 4.06 3.76 0.93
N PHE A 35 4.75 4.20 -0.14
CA PHE A 35 4.83 5.61 -0.49
C PHE A 35 3.46 6.17 -0.89
N PHE A 36 2.73 5.48 -1.77
CA PHE A 36 1.38 5.89 -2.16
C PHE A 36 0.43 5.90 -0.96
N LEU A 37 0.50 4.88 -0.10
CA LEU A 37 -0.28 4.79 1.13
C LEU A 37 0.08 5.90 2.12
N ALA A 38 1.36 6.27 2.23
CA ALA A 38 1.82 7.36 3.09
C ALA A 38 1.33 8.72 2.59
N VAL A 39 1.37 8.97 1.27
CA VAL A 39 0.83 10.19 0.67
C VAL A 39 -0.68 10.25 0.85
N GLN A 40 -1.40 9.14 0.69
CA GLN A 40 -2.83 9.07 0.97
C GLN A 40 -3.15 9.40 2.44
N ALA A 41 -2.44 8.76 3.37
CA ALA A 41 -2.64 9.00 4.80
C ALA A 41 -2.28 10.44 5.17
N LEU A 42 -1.25 11.01 4.55
CA LEU A 42 -0.88 12.42 4.71
C LEU A 42 -2.01 13.34 4.23
N PHE A 43 -2.57 13.07 3.05
CA PHE A 43 -3.70 13.84 2.50
C PHE A 43 -4.94 13.75 3.38
N LEU A 44 -5.24 12.57 3.92
CA LEU A 44 -6.35 12.36 4.86
C LEU A 44 -6.12 13.13 6.17
N VAL A 45 -4.93 13.02 6.76
CA VAL A 45 -4.58 13.75 7.98
C VAL A 45 -4.62 15.26 7.75
N TRP A 46 -4.15 15.73 6.60
CA TRP A 46 -4.20 17.15 6.23
C TRP A 46 -5.64 17.63 6.01
N MET A 47 -6.50 16.82 5.39
CA MET A 47 -7.93 17.11 5.25
C MET A 47 -8.63 17.21 6.60
N ILE A 48 -8.35 16.30 7.54
CA ILE A 48 -8.91 16.35 8.91
C ILE A 48 -8.39 17.61 9.64
N ALA A 49 -7.12 17.96 9.46
CA ALA A 49 -6.55 19.19 10.02
C ALA A 49 -7.18 20.45 9.39
N GLY A 50 -7.47 20.44 8.09
CA GLY A 50 -8.16 21.52 7.38
C GLY A 50 -9.62 21.67 7.80
N ALA A 51 -10.32 20.57 8.12
CA ALA A 51 -11.68 20.60 8.63
C ALA A 51 -11.81 21.47 9.88
N ASN A 52 -10.80 21.44 10.77
CA ASN A 52 -10.78 22.23 12.00
C ASN A 52 -10.53 23.73 11.77
N SER A 53 -10.29 24.16 10.53
CA SER A 53 -10.10 25.57 10.17
C SER A 53 -11.34 26.26 9.60
N GLY A 54 -12.48 25.54 9.52
CA GLY A 54 -13.79 26.08 9.14
C GLY A 54 -14.40 26.94 10.25
N GLY A 55 -13.88 28.14 10.45
CA GLY A 55 -14.28 29.02 11.55
C GLY A 55 -14.90 30.33 11.07
N SER A 56 -16.19 30.50 11.37
CA SER A 56 -16.94 31.77 11.45
C SER A 56 -16.86 32.70 10.24
N GLY A 57 -17.68 32.41 9.23
CA GLY A 57 -18.16 33.46 8.33
C GLY A 57 -18.91 34.53 9.11
N ASP A 58 -18.80 35.79 8.69
CA ASP A 58 -19.46 36.93 9.33
C ASP A 58 -20.98 36.72 9.34
N CYS A 59 -21.52 36.30 10.48
CA CYS A 59 -22.93 35.98 10.66
C CYS A 59 -23.72 37.27 10.77
N GLY A 60 -23.93 37.98 9.65
CA GLY A 60 -24.52 39.32 9.59
C GLY A 60 -25.77 39.52 10.47
N THR A 61 -26.97 39.28 9.94
CA THR A 61 -28.24 39.48 10.67
C THR A 61 -28.93 38.19 11.08
N LEU A 62 -28.31 37.04 10.82
CA LEU A 62 -28.89 35.72 11.13
C LEU A 62 -28.62 35.34 12.57
N ASP A 63 -29.53 34.54 13.12
CA ASP A 63 -29.39 33.96 14.46
C ASP A 63 -28.06 33.21 14.59
N ALA A 64 -27.33 33.51 15.66
CA ALA A 64 -25.98 33.01 15.88
C ALA A 64 -25.92 31.47 15.95
N GLN A 65 -27.04 30.82 16.29
CA GLN A 65 -27.13 29.37 16.33
C GLN A 65 -27.24 28.77 14.93
N THR A 66 -28.14 29.31 14.09
CA THR A 66 -28.31 28.84 12.70
C THR A 66 -27.04 29.04 11.87
N CYS A 67 -26.28 30.10 12.12
CA CYS A 67 -25.02 30.34 11.44
C CYS A 67 -23.92 29.33 11.81
N LYS A 68 -23.83 28.95 13.09
CA LYS A 68 -22.91 27.90 13.55
C LYS A 68 -23.29 26.53 12.98
N ASP A 69 -24.58 26.19 13.05
CA ASP A 69 -25.09 24.93 12.51
C ASP A 69 -24.84 24.83 11.00
N ALA A 70 -25.04 25.92 10.26
CA ALA A 70 -24.78 25.97 8.82
C ALA A 70 -23.29 25.84 8.47
N GLY A 71 -22.39 26.45 9.25
CA GLY A 71 -20.95 26.34 9.06
C GLY A 71 -20.42 24.92 9.31
N ASP A 72 -20.94 24.26 10.34
CA ASP A 72 -20.55 22.90 10.71
C ASP A 72 -21.07 21.88 9.69
N VAL A 73 -22.34 22.01 9.28
CA VAL A 73 -22.94 21.20 8.22
C VAL A 73 -22.25 21.42 6.87
N GLY A 74 -21.94 22.66 6.52
CA GLY A 74 -21.24 23.01 5.28
C GLY A 74 -19.85 22.39 5.21
N THR A 75 -19.12 22.40 6.33
CA THR A 75 -17.82 21.75 6.46
C THR A 75 -17.95 20.23 6.35
N ALA A 76 -18.92 19.62 7.04
CA ALA A 76 -19.15 18.17 6.98
C ALA A 76 -19.53 17.69 5.56
N ILE A 77 -20.40 18.42 4.86
CA ILE A 77 -20.78 18.11 3.48
C ILE A 77 -19.59 18.31 2.53
N GLY A 78 -18.87 19.43 2.66
CA GLY A 78 -17.68 19.70 1.86
C GLY A 78 -16.62 18.62 2.03
N LEU A 79 -16.34 18.25 3.28
CA LEU A 79 -15.41 17.17 3.61
C LEU A 79 -15.87 15.82 3.05
N GLY A 80 -17.15 15.51 3.24
CA GLY A 80 -17.76 14.26 2.79
C GLY A 80 -17.69 14.08 1.27
N LEU A 81 -17.99 15.13 0.51
CA LEU A 81 -17.92 15.10 -0.96
C LEU A 81 -16.48 14.93 -1.46
N VAL A 82 -15.53 15.67 -0.89
CA VAL A 82 -14.11 15.57 -1.26
C VAL A 82 -13.56 14.19 -0.92
N LEU A 83 -13.84 13.66 0.28
CA LEU A 83 -13.42 12.33 0.68
C LEU A 83 -14.06 11.22 -0.15
N ALA A 84 -15.34 11.33 -0.49
CA ALA A 84 -16.03 10.34 -1.31
C ALA A 84 -15.44 10.28 -2.73
N LEU A 85 -15.25 11.45 -3.36
CA LEU A 85 -14.66 11.55 -4.70
C LEU A 85 -13.20 11.04 -4.70
N TRP A 86 -12.44 11.42 -3.69
CA TRP A 86 -11.06 10.97 -3.50
C TRP A 86 -10.97 9.45 -3.31
N ALA A 87 -11.79 8.88 -2.43
CA ALA A 87 -11.84 7.44 -2.17
C ALA A 87 -12.15 6.63 -3.44
N VAL A 88 -13.01 7.13 -4.32
CA VAL A 88 -13.29 6.47 -5.61
C VAL A 88 -12.04 6.39 -6.49
N VAL A 89 -11.29 7.49 -6.60
CA VAL A 89 -10.02 7.53 -7.36
C VAL A 89 -9.00 6.54 -6.79
N ASP A 90 -8.89 6.47 -5.47
CA ASP A 90 -7.98 5.53 -4.79
C ASP A 90 -8.39 4.07 -4.93
N ILE A 91 -9.70 3.77 -4.94
CA ILE A 91 -10.21 2.43 -5.23
C ILE A 91 -9.85 2.03 -6.66
N ILE A 92 -10.03 2.92 -7.64
CA ILE A 92 -9.70 2.64 -9.04
C ILE A 92 -8.20 2.38 -9.21
N LEU A 93 -7.35 3.24 -8.62
CA LEU A 93 -5.89 3.08 -8.65
C LEU A 93 -5.44 1.82 -7.92
N GLY A 94 -6.00 1.54 -6.76
CA GLY A 94 -5.71 0.36 -5.94
C GLY A 94 -6.07 -0.95 -6.63
N ILE A 95 -7.26 -1.03 -7.22
CA ILE A 95 -7.73 -2.21 -7.96
C ILE A 95 -6.91 -2.39 -9.24
N SER A 96 -6.74 -1.33 -10.04
CA SER A 96 -5.98 -1.40 -11.30
C SER A 96 -4.54 -1.85 -11.06
N TYR A 97 -3.90 -1.31 -10.02
CA TYR A 97 -2.55 -1.72 -9.62
C TYR A 97 -2.54 -3.13 -9.01
N GLY A 98 -3.56 -3.53 -8.26
CA GLY A 98 -3.73 -4.89 -7.74
C GLY A 98 -3.79 -5.93 -8.85
N ILE A 99 -4.54 -5.64 -9.92
CA ILE A 99 -4.63 -6.48 -11.11
C ILE A 99 -3.30 -6.48 -11.87
N TYR A 100 -2.71 -5.31 -12.12
CA TYR A 100 -1.37 -5.21 -12.73
C TYR A 100 -0.32 -6.02 -11.95
N ARG A 101 -0.40 -6.00 -10.62
CA ARG A 101 0.48 -6.76 -9.73
C ARG A 101 0.24 -8.27 -9.80
N LEU A 102 -1.00 -8.71 -10.03
CA LEU A 102 -1.34 -10.13 -10.19
C LEU A 102 -0.91 -10.67 -11.55
N CYS A 103 -1.09 -9.90 -12.62
CA CYS A 103 -0.66 -10.27 -13.98
C CYS A 103 0.85 -10.15 -14.22
N LYS A 104 1.56 -9.31 -13.45
CA LYS A 104 3.03 -9.16 -13.52
C LYS A 104 3.77 -10.05 -12.51
N ARG A 105 3.13 -11.09 -11.99
CA ARG A 105 3.80 -12.22 -11.32
C ARG A 105 4.33 -13.17 -12.38
#